data_AF-A0A355T980-F1
#
_entry.id   AF-A0A355T980-F1
#
_cell.length_a   1.000
_cell.length_b   1.000
_cell.length_c   1.000
_cell.angle_alpha   90.00
_cell.angle_beta   90.00
_cell.angle_gamma   90.00
#
_symmetry.space_group_name_H-M   'P 1'
#
loop_
_entity.id
_entity.type
_entity.pdbx_description
1 polymer ?
#
loop_
_entity_poly.entity_id
_entity_poly.type
_entity_poly.pdbx_seq_one_letter_code
_entity_poly.pdbx_strand_id
1 'polypeptide(L)' 'MFSRTKDNEKPVSAQPAPQRRPNSRTAPSIISNDLVVQGNLIAGGDIQIDGTVEGDIRSASITIGEQASISGEV' A
#
# COMPACT_ATOMS: atom_id res chain seq x y z
N MET A 1 57.72 -29.63 8.22
CA MET A 1 57.02 -30.17 7.03
C MET A 1 55.57 -30.48 7.40
N PHE A 2 54.67 -29.64 6.89
CA PHE A 2 53.24 -29.82 6.59
C PHE A 2 52.35 -30.65 7.53
N SER A 3 51.65 -29.94 8.44
CA SER A 3 50.37 -30.35 9.01
C SER A 3 49.32 -30.59 7.92
N ARG A 4 48.60 -31.71 7.99
CA ARG A 4 47.34 -31.91 7.25
C ARG A 4 46.18 -31.74 8.21
N THR A 5 45.54 -30.58 8.20
CA THR A 5 44.15 -30.41 8.61
C THR A 5 43.38 -30.05 7.36
N LYS A 6 42.66 -31.03 6.79
CA LYS A 6 41.73 -30.80 5.69
C LYS A 6 40.47 -30.18 6.27
N ASP A 7 40.24 -28.95 5.81
CA ASP A 7 38.98 -28.33 5.42
C ASP A 7 37.71 -28.60 6.22
N ASN A 8 37.33 -27.51 6.87
CA ASN A 8 36.03 -27.13 7.35
C ASN A 8 35.10 -26.80 6.18
N GLU A 9 34.12 -27.64 5.88
CA GLU A 9 32.94 -27.27 5.09
C GLU A 9 31.67 -27.81 5.77
N LYS A 10 31.20 -27.07 6.79
CA LYS A 10 29.80 -27.17 7.18
C LYS A 10 28.98 -26.59 6.01
N PRO A 11 28.00 -27.32 5.45
CA PRO A 11 27.15 -26.75 4.44
C PRO A 11 26.42 -25.56 5.06
N VAL A 12 26.71 -24.36 4.53
CA VAL A 12 25.93 -23.18 4.84
C VAL A 12 24.52 -23.46 4.34
N SER A 13 23.63 -23.81 5.29
CA SER A 13 22.21 -23.86 5.05
C SER A 13 21.81 -22.56 4.39
N ALA A 14 21.47 -22.62 3.11
CA ALA A 14 20.89 -21.52 2.38
C ALA A 14 19.59 -21.13 3.11
N GLN A 15 19.69 -20.13 3.99
CA GLN A 15 18.53 -19.47 4.56
C GLN A 15 17.71 -18.98 3.37
N PRO A 16 16.44 -19.38 3.24
CA PRO A 16 15.58 -18.79 2.23
C PRO A 16 15.57 -17.29 2.53
N ALA A 17 16.06 -16.49 1.58
CA ALA A 17 15.85 -15.05 1.61
C ALA A 17 14.38 -14.82 1.94
N PRO A 18 14.04 -13.90 2.88
CA PRO A 18 12.65 -13.67 3.23
C PRO A 18 11.91 -13.37 1.93
N GLN A 19 11.05 -14.30 1.52
CA GLN A 19 10.21 -14.12 0.38
C GLN A 19 9.47 -12.82 0.65
N ARG A 20 9.79 -11.77 -0.12
CA ARG A 20 8.96 -10.59 -0.25
C ARG A 20 7.64 -11.12 -0.78
N ARG A 21 6.78 -11.59 0.12
CA ARG A 21 5.36 -11.66 -0.14
C ARG A 21 5.04 -10.24 -0.59
N PRO A 22 4.57 -10.02 -1.82
CA PRO A 22 4.03 -8.73 -2.17
C PRO A 22 2.86 -8.57 -1.20
N ASN A 23 3.13 -7.84 -0.11
CA ASN A 23 2.13 -7.43 0.83
C ASN A 23 1.31 -6.42 0.05
N SER A 24 0.38 -6.92 -0.75
CA SER A 24 -0.60 -6.17 -1.51
C SER A 24 -1.63 -5.57 -0.56
N ARG A 25 -1.17 -5.01 0.57
CA ARG A 25 -1.86 -3.89 1.20
C ARG A 25 -1.60 -2.73 0.27
N THR A 26 -2.39 -2.69 -0.80
CA THR A 26 -2.48 -1.52 -1.66
C THR A 26 -2.63 -0.34 -0.72
N ALA A 27 -1.72 0.63 -0.82
CA ALA A 27 -1.82 1.82 0.02
C ALA A 27 -3.20 2.45 -0.22
N PRO A 28 -3.86 2.95 0.85
CA PRO A 28 -5.11 3.66 0.67
C PRO A 28 -4.87 4.84 -0.27
N SER A 29 -5.83 5.11 -1.14
CA SER A 29 -5.79 6.31 -1.99
C SER A 29 -6.21 7.50 -1.13
N ILE A 30 -5.35 8.51 -0.96
CA ILE A 30 -5.63 9.65 -0.07
C ILE A 30 -5.83 10.92 -0.90
N ILE A 31 -6.98 11.57 -0.74
CA ILE A 31 -7.26 12.92 -1.26
C ILE A 31 -7.02 13.90 -0.11
N SER A 32 -5.99 14.75 -0.24
CA SER A 32 -5.65 15.74 0.79
C SER A 32 -6.63 16.92 0.84
N ASN A 33 -6.62 17.64 1.96
CA ASN A 33 -7.49 18.80 2.22
C ASN A 33 -7.42 19.92 1.17
N ASP A 34 -6.27 20.15 0.55
CA ASP A 34 -6.06 21.21 -0.45
C ASP A 34 -6.49 20.78 -1.88
N LEU A 35 -7.01 19.56 -2.04
CA LEU A 35 -7.42 19.04 -3.34
C LEU A 35 -8.94 19.15 -3.50
N VAL A 36 -9.34 19.69 -4.67
CA VAL A 36 -10.71 19.65 -5.17
C VAL A 36 -10.75 18.70 -6.35
N VAL A 37 -11.52 17.62 -6.24
CA VAL A 37 -11.68 16.63 -7.30
C VAL A 37 -13.07 16.72 -7.88
N GLN A 38 -13.18 16.98 -9.19
CA GLN A 38 -14.44 17.04 -9.91
C GLN A 38 -14.56 15.88 -10.91
N GLY A 39 -15.68 15.15 -10.86
CA GLY A 39 -16.00 14.07 -11.80
C GLY A 39 -16.15 12.69 -11.16
N ASN A 40 -15.87 11.63 -11.93
CA ASN A 40 -16.08 10.24 -11.53
C ASN A 40 -14.79 9.62 -10.97
N LEU A 41 -14.83 9.19 -9.71
CA LEU A 41 -13.75 8.50 -9.01
C LEU A 41 -14.06 7.01 -8.88
N ILE A 42 -13.13 6.16 -9.34
CA ILE A 42 -13.25 4.70 -9.22
C ILE A 42 -11.96 4.17 -8.58
N ALA A 43 -12.08 3.64 -7.36
CA ALA A 43 -10.98 3.00 -6.66
C ALA A 43 -11.31 1.55 -6.35
N GLY A 44 -10.38 0.63 -6.65
CA GLY A 44 -10.57 -0.81 -6.37
C GLY A 44 -10.34 -1.21 -4.91
N GLY A 45 -9.95 -0.27 -4.05
CA GLY A 45 -9.59 -0.52 -2.66
C GLY A 45 -10.09 0.58 -1.73
N ASP A 46 -9.35 0.80 -0.66
CA ASP A 46 -9.67 1.80 0.36
C ASP A 46 -9.30 3.21 -0.14
N ILE A 47 -10.21 4.15 0.02
CA ILE A 47 -9.99 5.58 -0.25
C ILE A 47 -10.18 6.37 1.05
N GLN A 48 -9.30 7.33 1.27
CA GLN A 48 -9.40 8.33 2.33
C GLN A 48 -9.56 9.70 1.67
N ILE A 49 -10.56 10.45 2.11
CA ILE A 49 -10.89 11.75 1.57
C ILE A 49 -10.79 12.74 2.73
N ASP A 50 -9.84 13.66 2.67
CA ASP A 50 -9.66 14.77 3.62
C ASP A 50 -9.97 16.14 2.97
N GLY A 51 -10.21 16.16 1.65
CA GLY A 51 -10.48 17.36 0.85
C GLY A 51 -11.89 17.42 0.24
N THR A 52 -12.03 18.16 -0.87
CA THR A 52 -13.33 18.38 -1.50
C THR A 52 -13.51 17.48 -2.72
N VAL A 53 -14.63 16.78 -2.81
CA VAL A 53 -15.00 15.96 -3.96
C VAL A 53 -16.38 16.36 -4.46
N GLU A 54 -16.45 16.68 -5.75
CA GLU A 54 -17.67 17.06 -6.44
C GLU A 54 -17.93 16.08 -7.60
N GLY A 55 -18.76 15.07 -7.35
CA GLY A 55 -19.09 14.03 -8.32
C GLY A 55 -19.25 12.65 -7.67
N ASP A 56 -19.27 11.62 -8.51
CA ASP A 56 -19.56 10.25 -8.10
C ASP A 56 -18.29 9.51 -7.64
N ILE A 57 -18.35 8.89 -6.46
CA ILE A 57 -17.26 8.10 -5.91
C ILE A 57 -17.68 6.64 -5.85
N ARG A 58 -16.85 5.74 -6.38
CA ARG A 58 -17.03 4.28 -6.28
C ARG A 58 -15.78 3.64 -5.71
N SER A 59 -15.93 3.00 -4.57
CA SER A 59 -14.82 2.30 -3.90
C SER A 59 -15.30 1.18 -2.99
N ALA A 60 -14.38 0.30 -2.59
CA ALA A 60 -14.68 -0.79 -1.68
C ALA A 60 -14.90 -0.30 -0.23
N SER A 61 -14.05 0.62 0.22
CA SER A 61 -14.18 1.28 1.52
C SER A 61 -13.85 2.76 1.39
N ILE A 62 -14.67 3.62 2.00
CA ILE A 62 -14.46 5.07 2.09
C ILE A 62 -14.18 5.45 3.54
N THR A 63 -13.11 6.19 3.76
CA THR A 63 -12.82 6.92 5.01
C THR A 63 -12.91 8.40 4.72
N ILE A 64 -13.78 9.10 5.46
CA ILE A 64 -13.98 10.55 5.32
C ILE A 64 -13.30 11.21 6.51
N GLY A 65 -12.33 12.07 6.22
CA GLY A 65 -11.64 12.90 7.19
C GLY A 65 -12.51 14.05 7.68
N GLU A 66 -12.12 14.63 8.81
CA GLU A 66 -12.90 15.66 9.49
C GLU A 66 -13.13 16.93 8.64
N GLN A 67 -12.20 17.26 7.75
CA GLN A 67 -12.25 18.44 6.89
C GLN A 67 -12.76 18.14 5.47
N ALA A 68 -13.24 16.92 5.22
CA ALA A 68 -13.66 16.51 3.89
C ALA A 68 -15.07 17.00 3.56
N SER A 69 -15.27 17.39 2.31
CA SER A 69 -16.57 17.80 1.78
C SER A 69 -16.88 17.04 0.51
N ILE A 70 -17.99 16.30 0.50
CA ILE A 70 -18.37 15.47 -0.64
C ILE A 70 -19.74 15.92 -1.14
N SER A 71 -19.80 16.29 -2.41
CA SER A 71 -21.01 16.70 -3.12
C SER A 71 -21.22 15.79 -4.32
N GLY A 72 -22.08 14.79 -4.18
CA GLY A 72 -22.34 13.81 -5.23
C GLY A 72 -22.88 12.50 -4.66
N GLU A 73 -22.77 11.42 -5.43
CA GLU A 73 -23.13 10.06 -5.03
C GLU A 73 -21.90 9.31 -4.51
N VAL A 74 -22.04 8.56 -3.41
CA VAL A 74 -20.98 7.78 -2.76
C VAL A 74 -21.38 6.33 -2.52
#